data_AF-A0A086T740-F1
#
_entry.id   AF-A0A086T740-F1
#
_cell.length_a   1.000
_cell.length_b   1.000
_cell.length_c   1.000
_cell.angle_alpha   90.00
_cell.angle_beta   90.00
_cell.angle_gamma   90.00
#
_symmetry.space_group_name_H-M   'P 1'
#
loop_
_entity.id
_entity.type
_entity.pdbx_description
1 polymer ?
#
loop_
_entity_poly.entity_id
_entity_poly.type
_entity_poly.pdbx_seq_one_letter_code
_entity_poly.pdbx_strand_id
1 'polypeptide(L)'
;MSSKRKHSDDAPRAGPSIDGNSTTALEDQPMAVTWPVPSADNQFKDLYLKPPDFKQLALLDPDFAAYVKGRDLDFNDPTSVMQLTKTLLKLDFDLKIELPGDRLCPPVANRHNYILWLKGLLDTSSYEPPGRKLVGLDIGTGASCIYPLLGCAQRPWSFIATGNHQLMIKSDIDEKNLEYARKNVKLNDLEARIKVVSRKPDAQLIPLDDLGIESIDFCMTNPPFYESADEMRRSASKKSRPPSTACTGSEVEMVTAGGEVGFVERILAESLVLRGRVQWYTAMLGFLSSATKLLEELKAHGIDNCAVTEFVQGSKTRRWAVAWSFGGARPAQSVARGTGSVPTRALLPPVTEVDVLSLRLPGGGVGGFASRFSGAIGGLELLSWDWDVEKFEGVGRAVGNVWNRAWRRRKKKREVESRTAGSERDTGETPGAAGFGFLVWVKVVRQDEVSIGSRWLEGHDGTIFESFQGFLKTTAQALTAGRDGETS
;
A
#
# COMPACT_ATOMS: atom_id res chain seq x y z
N MET A 1 -65.88 47.99 -23.39
CA MET A 1 -66.88 47.60 -24.41
C MET A 1 -66.23 47.71 -25.78
N SER A 2 -66.26 46.60 -26.53
CA SER A 2 -66.13 46.39 -27.99
C SER A 2 -65.71 47.55 -28.90
N SER A 3 -65.03 47.39 -30.04
CA SER A 3 -64.48 46.27 -30.83
C SER A 3 -64.26 46.90 -32.21
N LYS A 4 -63.14 46.61 -32.89
CA LYS A 4 -63.15 46.18 -34.31
C LYS A 4 -61.72 45.93 -34.82
N ARG A 5 -61.57 44.73 -35.38
CA ARG A 5 -60.46 44.27 -36.22
C ARG A 5 -60.53 44.93 -37.61
N LYS A 6 -59.37 45.06 -38.28
CA LYS A 6 -59.22 44.66 -39.70
C LYS A 6 -57.75 44.36 -40.04
N HIS A 7 -57.56 43.27 -40.79
CA HIS A 7 -56.33 42.66 -41.31
C HIS A 7 -55.74 43.37 -42.54
N SER A 8 -54.45 43.12 -42.78
CA SER A 8 -53.76 42.60 -43.99
C SER A 8 -52.38 43.27 -44.12
N ASP A 9 -51.30 42.53 -43.83
CA ASP A 9 -50.48 41.69 -44.73
C ASP A 9 -49.46 42.51 -45.53
N ASP A 10 -48.17 42.39 -45.18
CA ASP A 10 -47.13 41.90 -46.10
C ASP A 10 -45.77 41.74 -45.39
N ALA A 11 -45.14 40.59 -45.62
CA ALA A 11 -43.88 40.10 -45.05
C ALA A 11 -42.66 40.47 -45.93
N PRO A 12 -41.46 39.88 -45.73
CA PRO A 12 -40.59 39.94 -44.56
C PRO A 12 -39.28 40.68 -44.88
N ARG A 13 -38.64 41.29 -43.86
CA ARG A 13 -37.35 41.99 -44.02
C ARG A 13 -36.15 41.05 -43.86
N ALA A 14 -35.22 41.24 -44.78
CA ALA A 14 -33.93 40.59 -44.93
C ALA A 14 -33.06 40.62 -43.66
N GLY A 15 -32.47 39.47 -43.31
CA GLY A 15 -31.32 39.37 -42.42
C GLY A 15 -30.01 39.45 -43.22
N PRO A 16 -28.94 40.06 -42.68
CA PRO A 16 -27.64 40.04 -43.32
C PRO A 16 -26.81 38.84 -42.85
N SER A 17 -26.01 38.32 -43.79
CA SER A 17 -24.96 37.32 -43.60
C SER A 17 -23.81 37.82 -42.74
N ILE A 18 -23.26 36.97 -41.86
CA ILE A 18 -21.87 37.09 -41.40
C ILE A 18 -21.28 35.67 -41.35
N ASP A 19 -20.39 35.40 -42.30
CA ASP A 19 -19.37 34.36 -42.20
C ASP A 19 -18.26 34.81 -41.25
N GLY A 20 -17.66 33.84 -40.55
CA GLY A 20 -16.22 33.82 -40.31
C GLY A 20 -15.69 34.44 -39.01
N ASN A 21 -15.32 33.54 -38.10
CA ASN A 21 -14.19 33.65 -37.18
C ASN A 21 -14.40 34.47 -35.88
N SER A 22 -14.80 33.79 -34.81
CA SER A 22 -14.40 34.16 -33.45
C SER A 22 -14.36 32.92 -32.56
N THR A 23 -13.15 32.46 -32.28
CA THR A 23 -12.80 31.48 -31.27
C THR A 23 -13.10 32.09 -29.89
N THR A 24 -14.26 31.79 -29.32
CA THR A 24 -14.50 32.01 -27.89
C THR A 24 -14.29 30.69 -27.17
N ALA A 25 -13.14 30.58 -26.51
CA ALA A 25 -12.85 29.55 -25.53
C ALA A 25 -13.93 29.63 -24.44
N LEU A 26 -14.76 28.58 -24.37
CA LEU A 26 -15.56 28.31 -23.19
C LEU A 26 -14.59 27.73 -22.15
N GLU A 27 -14.38 28.52 -21.10
CA GLU A 27 -13.65 28.14 -19.90
C GLU A 27 -14.31 26.89 -19.31
N ASP A 28 -13.67 25.74 -19.51
CA ASP A 28 -13.86 24.55 -18.68
C ASP A 28 -13.41 24.92 -17.26
N GLN A 29 -14.37 25.13 -16.36
CA GLN A 29 -14.09 25.05 -14.93
C GLN A 29 -13.99 23.57 -14.56
N PRO A 30 -12.80 23.05 -14.18
CA PRO A 30 -12.75 21.73 -13.58
C PRO A 30 -13.42 21.81 -12.20
N MET A 31 -14.52 21.06 -12.05
CA MET A 31 -15.02 20.66 -10.73
C MET A 31 -13.86 20.03 -9.95
N ALA A 32 -13.23 20.82 -9.09
CA ALA A 32 -12.15 20.39 -8.25
C ALA A 32 -12.70 19.37 -7.25
N VAL A 33 -12.50 18.09 -7.54
CA VAL A 33 -12.62 17.03 -6.54
C VAL A 33 -11.54 17.29 -5.49
N THR A 34 -11.92 17.93 -4.39
CA THR A 34 -11.05 18.17 -3.24
C THR A 34 -10.71 16.83 -2.62
N TRP A 35 -9.47 16.39 -2.83
CA TRP A 35 -8.97 15.15 -2.25
C TRP A 35 -8.97 15.23 -0.73
N PRO A 36 -9.22 14.12 -0.03
CA PRO A 36 -9.15 14.14 1.42
C PRO A 36 -7.69 14.35 1.88
N VAL A 37 -7.47 15.55 2.41
CA VAL A 37 -6.34 16.00 3.24
C VAL A 37 -6.09 14.97 4.37
N PRO A 38 -4.87 14.83 4.95
CA PRO A 38 -4.52 13.89 6.04
C PRO A 38 -5.57 13.61 7.14
N SER A 39 -6.52 14.52 7.35
CA SER A 39 -7.73 14.35 8.17
C SER A 39 -8.55 13.07 7.86
N ALA A 40 -8.83 12.76 6.60
CA ALA A 40 -9.69 11.60 6.28
C ALA A 40 -8.97 10.25 6.43
N ASP A 41 -7.66 10.22 6.24
CA ASP A 41 -6.89 9.01 6.54
C ASP A 41 -6.93 8.63 8.00
N ASN A 42 -6.93 9.63 8.88
CA ASN A 42 -7.03 9.39 10.31
C ASN A 42 -8.41 8.81 10.65
N GLN A 43 -9.49 9.32 10.04
CA GLN A 43 -10.82 8.73 10.19
C GLN A 43 -10.84 7.24 9.81
N PHE A 44 -10.24 6.88 8.67
CA PHE A 44 -10.15 5.47 8.26
C PHE A 44 -9.26 4.64 9.20
N LYS A 45 -8.12 5.17 9.66
CA LYS A 45 -7.25 4.48 10.62
C LYS A 45 -7.94 4.20 11.96
N ASP A 46 -8.80 5.13 12.40
CA ASP A 46 -9.52 5.01 13.65
C ASP A 46 -10.76 4.10 13.54
N LEU A 47 -11.22 3.86 12.32
CA LEU A 47 -12.37 3.01 12.03
C LEU A 47 -12.08 1.57 12.49
N TYR A 48 -13.04 0.99 13.20
CA TYR A 48 -12.98 -0.37 13.76
C TYR A 48 -11.87 -0.65 14.79
N LEU A 49 -11.19 0.38 15.31
CA LEU A 49 -10.42 0.25 16.56
C LEU A 49 -11.32 -0.14 17.75
N LYS A 50 -12.61 0.23 17.65
CA LYS A 50 -13.68 -0.22 18.52
C LYS A 50 -14.71 -1.03 17.72
N PRO A 51 -15.33 -2.07 18.30
CA PRO A 51 -16.40 -2.80 17.65
C PRO A 51 -17.55 -1.87 17.23
N PRO A 52 -18.21 -2.11 16.08
CA PRO A 52 -19.38 -1.34 15.68
C PRO A 52 -20.52 -1.44 16.69
N ASP A 53 -21.23 -0.34 16.95
CA ASP A 53 -22.44 -0.34 17.78
C ASP A 53 -23.65 -0.74 16.90
N PHE A 54 -24.09 -1.99 16.99
CA PHE A 54 -25.21 -2.49 16.20
C PHE A 54 -26.53 -1.76 16.48
N LYS A 55 -26.73 -1.22 17.68
CA LYS A 55 -27.91 -0.40 17.97
C LYS A 55 -27.84 0.90 17.19
N GLN A 56 -26.67 1.54 17.15
CA GLN A 56 -26.49 2.76 16.35
C GLN A 56 -26.63 2.48 14.85
N LEU A 57 -26.05 1.39 14.34
CA LEU A 57 -26.16 1.01 12.93
C LEU A 57 -27.62 0.73 12.53
N ALA A 58 -28.40 0.05 13.38
CA ALA A 58 -29.82 -0.21 13.12
C ALA A 58 -30.66 1.07 13.08
N LEU A 59 -30.27 2.13 13.80
CA LEU A 59 -30.94 3.43 13.70
C LEU A 59 -30.63 4.16 12.39
N LEU A 60 -29.45 3.93 11.80
CA LEU A 60 -28.98 4.59 10.58
C LEU A 60 -29.33 3.83 9.30
N ASP A 61 -29.56 2.51 9.38
CA ASP A 61 -29.88 1.67 8.23
C ASP A 61 -31.11 0.78 8.50
N PRO A 62 -32.30 1.14 7.99
CA PRO A 62 -33.53 0.38 8.21
C PRO A 62 -33.46 -1.07 7.75
N ASP A 63 -32.72 -1.35 6.68
CA ASP A 63 -32.51 -2.71 6.17
C ASP A 63 -31.73 -3.55 7.18
N PHE A 64 -30.79 -2.96 7.91
CA PHE A 64 -30.05 -3.64 8.99
C PHE A 64 -30.89 -3.86 10.24
N ALA A 65 -31.80 -2.92 10.55
CA ALA A 65 -32.68 -3.02 11.71
C ALA A 65 -33.52 -4.32 11.72
N ALA A 66 -33.84 -4.87 10.53
CA ALA A 66 -34.55 -6.13 10.39
C ALA A 66 -33.78 -7.36 10.91
N TYR A 67 -32.44 -7.27 11.05
CA TYR A 67 -31.57 -8.38 11.43
C TYR A 67 -31.02 -8.27 12.87
N VAL A 68 -31.15 -7.10 13.51
CA VAL A 68 -30.60 -6.85 14.86
C VAL A 68 -31.63 -7.16 15.94
N LYS A 69 -31.21 -7.91 16.97
CA LYS A 69 -32.03 -8.16 18.17
C LYS A 69 -31.41 -7.45 19.36
N GLY A 70 -31.90 -6.25 19.67
CA GLY A 70 -31.36 -5.41 20.74
C GLY A 70 -29.96 -4.87 20.41
N ARG A 71 -28.91 -5.49 20.94
CA ARG A 71 -27.49 -5.18 20.61
C ARG A 71 -26.76 -6.33 19.93
N ASP A 72 -27.45 -7.44 19.68
CA ASP A 72 -26.86 -8.66 19.16
C ASP A 72 -27.22 -8.87 17.69
N LEU A 73 -26.29 -9.49 16.96
CA LEU A 73 -26.45 -9.94 15.58
C LEU A 73 -26.18 -11.45 15.53
N ASP A 74 -26.99 -12.21 14.80
CA ASP A 74 -26.71 -13.62 14.60
C ASP A 74 -25.66 -13.80 13.50
N PHE A 75 -24.41 -14.01 13.91
CA PHE A 75 -23.31 -14.24 12.98
C PHE A 75 -23.36 -15.61 12.29
N ASN A 76 -24.22 -16.54 12.73
CA ASN A 76 -24.41 -17.84 12.06
C ASN A 76 -25.42 -17.78 10.92
N ASP A 77 -26.17 -16.69 10.79
CA ASP A 77 -27.06 -16.43 9.67
C ASP A 77 -26.31 -15.70 8.54
N PRO A 78 -26.13 -16.33 7.36
CA PRO A 78 -25.53 -15.70 6.18
C PRO A 78 -26.14 -14.36 5.80
N THR A 79 -27.46 -14.21 5.96
CA THR A 79 -28.17 -13.01 5.52
C THR A 79 -27.90 -11.84 6.46
N SER A 80 -27.86 -12.08 7.78
CA SER A 80 -27.41 -11.13 8.79
C SER A 80 -25.98 -10.63 8.55
N VAL A 81 -25.03 -11.52 8.24
CA VAL A 81 -23.63 -11.15 7.96
C VAL A 81 -23.49 -10.34 6.66
N MET A 82 -24.26 -10.71 5.63
CA MET A 82 -24.30 -9.98 4.37
C MET A 82 -24.90 -8.58 4.55
N GLN A 83 -25.99 -8.46 5.32
CA GLN A 83 -26.57 -7.15 5.59
C GLN A 83 -25.61 -6.28 6.40
N LEU A 84 -24.97 -6.81 7.46
CA LEU A 84 -23.93 -6.06 8.19
C LEU A 84 -22.83 -5.54 7.24
N THR A 85 -22.36 -6.38 6.32
CA THR A 85 -21.34 -5.99 5.34
C THR A 85 -21.80 -4.83 4.46
N LYS A 86 -23.03 -4.90 3.93
CA LYS A 86 -23.63 -3.81 3.14
C LYS A 86 -23.77 -2.53 3.95
N THR A 87 -24.24 -2.63 5.19
CA THR A 87 -24.44 -1.49 6.09
C THR A 87 -23.13 -0.80 6.44
N LEU A 88 -22.09 -1.56 6.79
CA LEU A 88 -20.77 -1.00 7.08
C LEU A 88 -20.17 -0.30 5.85
N LEU A 89 -20.28 -0.90 4.66
CA LEU A 89 -19.81 -0.28 3.42
C LEU A 89 -20.55 1.02 3.11
N LYS A 90 -21.87 1.01 3.25
CA LYS A 90 -22.73 2.16 3.00
C LYS A 90 -22.43 3.31 3.96
N LEU A 91 -22.36 3.03 5.26
CA LEU A 91 -22.25 4.08 6.28
C LEU A 91 -20.82 4.58 6.46
N ASP A 92 -19.82 3.70 6.39
CA ASP A 92 -18.44 4.08 6.72
C ASP A 92 -17.60 4.45 5.49
N PHE A 93 -18.00 4.01 4.29
CA PHE A 93 -17.24 4.20 3.05
C PHE A 93 -18.07 4.80 1.90
N ASP A 94 -19.36 5.05 2.10
CA ASP A 94 -20.30 5.46 1.05
C ASP A 94 -20.31 4.49 -0.16
N LEU A 95 -20.19 3.20 0.12
CA LEU A 95 -20.15 2.14 -0.89
C LEU A 95 -21.39 1.26 -0.83
N LYS A 96 -21.94 0.94 -2.00
CA LYS A 96 -23.08 0.03 -2.17
C LYS A 96 -22.62 -1.23 -2.88
N ILE A 97 -22.97 -2.39 -2.33
CA ILE A 97 -22.69 -3.68 -2.98
C ILE A 97 -23.91 -4.58 -3.01
N GLU A 98 -23.95 -5.41 -4.02
CA GLU A 98 -24.78 -6.59 -4.11
C GLU A 98 -23.90 -7.84 -4.14
N LEU A 99 -24.37 -8.90 -3.49
CA LEU A 99 -23.71 -10.19 -3.46
C LEU A 99 -24.75 -11.28 -3.69
N PRO A 100 -24.40 -12.36 -4.40
CA PRO A 100 -25.27 -13.53 -4.46
C PRO A 100 -25.13 -14.35 -3.17
N GLY A 101 -26.19 -15.07 -2.79
CA GLY A 101 -26.24 -15.84 -1.54
C GLY A 101 -25.31 -17.06 -1.48
N ASP A 102 -24.66 -17.42 -2.58
CA ASP A 102 -23.78 -18.60 -2.75
C ASP A 102 -22.30 -18.23 -2.94
N ARG A 103 -21.89 -17.02 -2.50
CA ARG A 103 -20.51 -16.52 -2.59
C ARG A 103 -20.01 -15.97 -1.27
N LEU A 104 -18.68 -15.88 -1.16
CA LEU A 104 -18.03 -15.37 0.04
C LEU A 104 -18.45 -13.93 0.34
N CYS A 105 -19.05 -13.71 1.52
CA CYS A 105 -19.30 -12.38 2.05
C CYS A 105 -18.05 -11.88 2.80
N PRO A 106 -17.39 -10.78 2.38
CA PRO A 106 -16.15 -10.34 2.97
C PRO A 106 -16.36 -9.56 4.28
N PRO A 107 -15.70 -9.93 5.40
CA PRO A 107 -15.74 -9.13 6.62
C PRO A 107 -14.99 -7.80 6.44
N VAL A 108 -15.71 -6.67 6.41
CA VAL A 108 -15.18 -5.34 6.03
C VAL A 108 -13.93 -4.95 6.82
N ALA A 109 -13.95 -5.07 8.15
CA ALA A 109 -12.85 -4.63 9.00
C ALA A 109 -11.51 -5.33 8.69
N ASN A 110 -11.54 -6.61 8.32
CA ASN A 110 -10.31 -7.33 7.95
C ASN A 110 -9.81 -6.91 6.55
N ARG A 111 -10.71 -6.67 5.59
CA ARG A 111 -10.34 -6.17 4.25
C ARG A 111 -9.78 -4.75 4.33
N HIS A 112 -10.37 -3.93 5.19
CA HIS A 112 -9.93 -2.58 5.47
C HIS A 112 -8.50 -2.53 6.03
N ASN A 113 -8.16 -3.40 7.00
CA ASN A 113 -6.80 -3.49 7.54
C ASN A 113 -5.74 -3.73 6.46
N TYR A 114 -6.05 -4.52 5.44
CA TYR A 114 -5.11 -4.75 4.33
C TYR A 114 -4.91 -3.47 3.50
N ILE A 115 -5.97 -2.71 3.22
CA ILE A 115 -5.87 -1.40 2.56
C ILE A 115 -5.06 -0.40 3.40
N LEU A 116 -5.28 -0.35 4.72
CA LEU A 116 -4.50 0.52 5.62
C LEU A 116 -3.01 0.17 5.61
N TRP A 117 -2.69 -1.11 5.64
CA TRP A 117 -1.30 -1.56 5.57
C TRP A 117 -0.67 -1.25 4.21
N LEU A 118 -1.40 -1.43 3.09
CA LEU A 118 -0.94 -1.03 1.76
C LEU A 118 -0.68 0.49 1.67
N LYS A 119 -1.55 1.33 2.25
CA LYS A 119 -1.30 2.78 2.35
C LYS A 119 0.00 3.04 3.08
N GLY A 120 0.22 2.44 4.24
CA GLY A 120 1.48 2.55 4.97
C GLY A 120 2.69 2.08 4.17
N LEU A 121 2.58 0.95 3.47
CA LEU A 121 3.63 0.38 2.62
C LEU A 121 4.02 1.33 1.50
N LEU A 122 3.05 1.84 0.75
CA LEU A 122 3.25 2.68 -0.43
C LEU A 122 3.64 4.12 -0.07
N ASP A 123 3.00 4.70 0.95
CA ASP A 123 3.26 6.07 1.40
C ASP A 123 4.63 6.19 2.08
N THR A 124 5.14 5.11 2.68
CA THR A 124 6.46 5.14 3.33
C THR A 124 7.59 4.58 2.46
N SER A 125 7.29 3.92 1.34
CA SER A 125 8.29 3.45 0.38
C SER A 125 8.40 4.39 -0.83
N SER A 126 8.27 5.70 -0.60
CA SER A 126 8.44 6.75 -1.60
C SER A 126 9.00 8.01 -0.92
N TYR A 127 9.66 8.86 -1.73
CA TYR A 127 10.01 10.23 -1.34
C TYR A 127 8.85 11.21 -1.58
N GLU A 128 7.83 10.80 -2.31
CA GLU A 128 6.63 11.62 -2.55
C GLU A 128 5.74 11.66 -1.31
N PRO A 129 4.97 12.75 -1.13
CA PRO A 129 3.97 12.83 -0.07
C PRO A 129 2.92 11.70 -0.17
N PRO A 130 2.35 11.26 0.98
CA PRO A 130 1.24 10.31 1.02
C PRO A 130 0.05 10.74 0.15
N GLY A 131 -0.69 9.75 -0.36
CA GLY A 131 -1.93 10.01 -1.11
C GLY A 131 -1.76 10.21 -2.62
N ARG A 132 -0.64 9.76 -3.17
CA ARG A 132 -0.38 9.72 -4.62
C ARG A 132 -1.43 8.90 -5.39
N LYS A 133 -1.60 9.22 -6.68
CA LYS A 133 -2.42 8.45 -7.62
C LYS A 133 -1.69 7.16 -7.97
N LEU A 134 -2.32 6.01 -7.72
CA LEU A 134 -1.69 4.69 -7.89
C LEU A 134 -2.54 3.74 -8.70
N VAL A 135 -1.87 2.80 -9.35
CA VAL A 135 -2.50 1.69 -10.06
C VAL A 135 -2.17 0.39 -9.34
N GLY A 136 -3.21 -0.29 -8.86
CA GLY A 136 -3.12 -1.58 -8.20
C GLY A 136 -3.68 -2.72 -9.05
N LEU A 137 -3.18 -3.93 -8.85
CA LEU A 137 -3.78 -5.17 -9.35
C LEU A 137 -4.37 -5.96 -8.17
N ASP A 138 -5.68 -6.24 -8.23
CA ASP A 138 -6.34 -7.18 -7.32
C ASP A 138 -6.49 -8.54 -8.01
N ILE A 139 -5.81 -9.56 -7.48
CA ILE A 139 -5.80 -10.93 -7.98
C ILE A 139 -6.84 -11.73 -7.20
N GLY A 140 -7.97 -12.02 -7.86
CA GLY A 140 -9.07 -12.75 -7.24
C GLY A 140 -10.08 -11.87 -6.54
N THR A 141 -10.62 -10.88 -7.26
CA THR A 141 -11.47 -9.82 -6.68
C THR A 141 -12.80 -10.32 -6.09
N GLY A 142 -13.25 -11.50 -6.53
CA GLY A 142 -14.51 -12.14 -6.13
C GLY A 142 -15.74 -11.31 -6.50
N ALA A 143 -16.94 -11.78 -6.13
CA ALA A 143 -18.20 -11.07 -6.43
C ALA A 143 -18.25 -9.65 -5.84
N SER A 144 -17.61 -9.44 -4.68
CA SER A 144 -17.67 -8.17 -3.96
C SER A 144 -16.88 -7.04 -4.60
N CYS A 145 -15.79 -7.35 -5.32
CA CYS A 145 -14.79 -6.35 -5.74
C CYS A 145 -14.27 -5.48 -4.57
N ILE A 146 -14.24 -6.04 -3.36
CA ILE A 146 -14.14 -5.26 -2.11
C ILE A 146 -12.86 -4.44 -1.99
N TYR A 147 -11.72 -4.98 -2.42
CA TYR A 147 -10.45 -4.29 -2.30
C TYR A 147 -10.34 -3.08 -3.23
N PRO A 148 -10.64 -3.20 -4.55
CA PRO A 148 -10.76 -2.05 -5.44
C PRO A 148 -11.73 -0.98 -4.92
N LEU A 149 -12.92 -1.37 -4.46
CA LEU A 149 -13.91 -0.42 -3.96
C LEU A 149 -13.40 0.33 -2.72
N LEU A 150 -12.88 -0.39 -1.72
CA LEU A 150 -12.32 0.23 -0.50
C LEU A 150 -11.10 1.10 -0.79
N GLY A 151 -10.22 0.67 -1.70
CA GLY A 151 -9.05 1.45 -2.12
C GLY A 151 -9.46 2.75 -2.81
N CYS A 152 -10.42 2.67 -3.74
CA CYS A 152 -10.95 3.83 -4.45
C CYS A 152 -11.72 4.80 -3.55
N ALA A 153 -12.44 4.31 -2.53
CA ALA A 153 -13.14 5.16 -1.56
C ALA A 153 -12.18 5.98 -0.67
N GLN A 154 -10.99 5.44 -0.39
CA GLN A 154 -10.03 6.05 0.53
C GLN A 154 -8.92 6.85 -0.16
N ARG A 155 -8.63 6.54 -1.43
CA ARG A 155 -7.47 7.06 -2.16
C ARG A 155 -7.79 7.31 -3.64
N PRO A 156 -7.01 8.18 -4.32
CA PRO A 156 -7.09 8.36 -5.76
C PRO A 156 -6.47 7.18 -6.53
N TRP A 157 -6.75 5.95 -6.09
CA TRP A 157 -6.26 4.74 -6.71
C TRP A 157 -7.17 4.31 -7.86
N SER A 158 -6.55 3.65 -8.83
CA SER A 158 -7.20 2.90 -9.89
C SER A 158 -6.79 1.43 -9.75
N PHE A 159 -7.64 0.52 -10.21
CA PHE A 159 -7.45 -0.91 -10.06
C PHE A 159 -7.69 -1.64 -11.37
N ILE A 160 -6.85 -2.65 -11.59
CA ILE A 160 -7.15 -3.78 -12.45
C ILE A 160 -7.62 -4.89 -11.51
N ALA A 161 -8.82 -5.41 -11.72
CA ALA A 161 -9.40 -6.44 -10.86
C ALA A 161 -9.61 -7.71 -11.67
N THR A 162 -8.98 -8.81 -11.27
CA THR A 162 -9.02 -10.08 -12.00
C THR A 162 -9.79 -11.14 -11.23
N GLY A 163 -10.41 -12.08 -11.95
CA GLY A 163 -11.02 -13.28 -11.36
C GLY A 163 -9.98 -14.35 -11.01
N ASN A 164 -10.34 -15.29 -10.14
CA ASN A 164 -9.52 -16.43 -9.76
C ASN A 164 -9.79 -17.63 -10.66
N HIS A 165 -9.43 -17.57 -11.94
CA HIS A 165 -9.64 -18.73 -12.78
C HIS A 165 -8.50 -19.72 -12.55
N GLN A 166 -8.72 -20.74 -11.71
CA GLN A 166 -7.72 -21.77 -11.46
C GLN A 166 -8.28 -23.19 -11.40
N LEU A 167 -9.61 -23.36 -11.47
CA LEU A 167 -10.25 -24.65 -11.55
C LEU A 167 -11.05 -24.75 -12.86
N MET A 168 -10.51 -25.53 -13.80
CA MET A 168 -11.15 -25.85 -15.10
C MET A 168 -12.56 -26.46 -14.99
N ILE A 169 -12.97 -26.90 -13.79
CA ILE A 169 -14.15 -27.76 -13.62
C ILE A 169 -15.46 -26.96 -13.53
N LYS A 170 -15.45 -25.65 -13.20
CA LYS A 170 -16.69 -24.83 -13.14
C LYS A 170 -16.48 -23.34 -13.50
N SER A 171 -16.35 -23.03 -14.79
CA SER A 171 -16.26 -21.66 -15.35
C SER A 171 -17.36 -20.70 -14.90
N ASP A 172 -18.55 -21.22 -14.61
CA ASP A 172 -19.73 -20.41 -14.26
C ASP A 172 -19.58 -19.69 -12.93
N ILE A 173 -18.71 -20.20 -12.03
CA ILE A 173 -18.51 -19.61 -10.71
C ILE A 173 -17.77 -18.27 -10.82
N ASP A 174 -16.72 -18.25 -11.63
CA ASP A 174 -15.90 -17.06 -11.86
C ASP A 174 -16.64 -16.03 -12.71
N GLU A 175 -17.40 -16.45 -13.72
CA GLU A 175 -18.17 -15.49 -14.53
C GLU A 175 -19.24 -14.78 -13.68
N LYS A 176 -19.94 -15.51 -12.79
CA LYS A 176 -20.88 -14.89 -11.84
C LYS A 176 -20.16 -13.93 -10.87
N ASN A 177 -18.96 -14.29 -10.41
CA ASN A 177 -18.16 -13.39 -9.58
C ASN A 177 -17.81 -12.10 -10.33
N LEU A 178 -17.35 -12.20 -11.58
CA LEU A 178 -16.99 -11.05 -12.39
C LEU A 178 -18.21 -10.22 -12.80
N GLU A 179 -19.37 -10.84 -13.02
CA GLU A 179 -20.64 -10.15 -13.25
C GLU A 179 -21.00 -9.26 -12.06
N TYR A 180 -21.02 -9.83 -10.85
CA TYR A 180 -21.30 -9.05 -9.63
C TYR A 180 -20.23 -8.01 -9.35
N ALA A 181 -18.95 -8.31 -9.61
CA ALA A 181 -17.87 -7.33 -9.46
C ALA A 181 -18.10 -6.12 -10.37
N ARG A 182 -18.37 -6.33 -11.67
CA ARG A 182 -18.71 -5.28 -12.62
C ARG A 182 -19.94 -4.49 -12.19
N LYS A 183 -20.99 -5.20 -11.72
CA LYS A 183 -22.21 -4.57 -11.19
C LYS A 183 -21.90 -3.67 -10.00
N ASN A 184 -21.10 -4.12 -9.05
CA ASN A 184 -20.71 -3.36 -7.86
C ASN A 184 -19.84 -2.16 -8.22
N VAL A 185 -18.91 -2.28 -9.16
CA VAL A 185 -18.14 -1.14 -9.67
C VAL A 185 -19.08 -0.08 -10.26
N LYS A 186 -20.03 -0.50 -11.09
CA LYS A 186 -21.02 0.39 -11.72
C LYS A 186 -21.96 1.03 -10.70
N LEU A 187 -22.41 0.29 -9.67
CA LEU A 187 -23.27 0.81 -8.60
C LEU A 187 -22.66 1.97 -7.81
N ASN A 188 -21.34 2.15 -7.89
CA ASN A 188 -20.60 3.19 -7.18
C ASN A 188 -19.94 4.20 -8.15
N ASP A 189 -20.28 4.18 -9.44
CA ASP A 189 -19.72 5.07 -10.46
C ASP A 189 -18.17 5.01 -10.57
N LEU A 190 -17.58 3.82 -10.34
CA LEU A 190 -16.13 3.61 -10.31
C LEU A 190 -15.56 2.98 -11.58
N GLU A 191 -16.34 2.87 -12.66
CA GLU A 191 -15.91 2.22 -13.93
C GLU A 191 -14.68 2.90 -14.56
N ALA A 192 -14.51 4.21 -14.36
CA ALA A 192 -13.34 4.95 -14.82
C ALA A 192 -12.05 4.62 -14.03
N ARG A 193 -12.17 4.04 -12.83
CA ARG A 193 -11.04 3.72 -11.95
C ARG A 193 -10.83 2.23 -11.75
N ILE A 194 -11.84 1.39 -11.94
CA ILE A 194 -11.76 -0.06 -11.72
C ILE A 194 -12.08 -0.80 -13.00
N LYS A 195 -11.08 -1.46 -13.58
CA LYS A 195 -11.23 -2.33 -14.75
C LYS A 195 -11.29 -3.79 -14.33
N VAL A 196 -12.47 -4.40 -14.46
CA VAL A 196 -12.66 -5.84 -14.16
C VAL A 196 -12.35 -6.68 -15.40
N VAL A 197 -11.37 -7.58 -15.27
CA VAL A 197 -10.81 -8.38 -16.37
C VAL A 197 -11.01 -9.88 -16.10
N SER A 198 -11.59 -10.58 -17.07
CA SER A 198 -11.67 -12.05 -17.04
C SER A 198 -10.35 -12.68 -17.51
N ARG A 199 -9.99 -13.83 -16.93
CA ARG A 199 -8.72 -14.54 -17.17
C ARG A 199 -8.99 -16.01 -17.46
N LYS A 200 -8.12 -16.64 -18.25
CA LYS A 200 -8.16 -18.09 -18.51
C LYS A 200 -7.49 -18.85 -17.35
N PRO A 201 -7.82 -20.15 -17.12
CA PRO A 201 -7.30 -20.91 -15.98
C PRO A 201 -5.78 -21.04 -15.93
N ASP A 202 -5.16 -21.07 -17.11
CA ASP A 202 -3.74 -21.26 -17.37
C ASP A 202 -2.99 -19.94 -17.58
N ALA A 203 -3.70 -18.81 -17.47
CA ALA A 203 -3.12 -17.51 -17.72
C ALA A 203 -2.28 -17.02 -16.52
N GLN A 204 -1.35 -16.11 -16.79
CA GLN A 204 -0.58 -15.42 -15.75
C GLN A 204 -1.49 -14.72 -14.75
N LEU A 205 -1.12 -14.79 -13.46
CA LEU A 205 -1.81 -14.11 -12.37
C LEU A 205 -1.59 -12.60 -12.40
N ILE A 206 -0.43 -12.16 -12.91
CA ILE A 206 -0.03 -10.76 -13.06
C ILE A 206 0.12 -10.43 -14.55
N PRO A 207 -0.99 -10.19 -15.27
CA PRO A 207 -1.02 -10.17 -16.73
C PRO A 207 -0.63 -8.81 -17.32
N LEU A 208 0.53 -8.26 -16.96
CA LEU A 208 0.94 -6.93 -17.43
C LEU A 208 1.12 -6.91 -18.96
N ASP A 209 1.74 -7.94 -19.53
CA ASP A 209 2.00 -8.02 -20.97
C ASP A 209 0.71 -8.19 -21.78
N ASP A 210 -0.16 -9.10 -21.36
CA ASP A 210 -1.49 -9.31 -21.97
C ASP A 210 -2.34 -8.04 -21.99
N LEU A 211 -2.16 -7.17 -21.00
CA LEU A 211 -2.89 -5.91 -20.87
C LEU A 211 -2.18 -4.71 -21.52
N GLY A 212 -0.96 -4.89 -22.04
CA GLY A 212 -0.15 -3.80 -22.58
C GLY A 212 0.25 -2.76 -21.54
N ILE A 213 0.45 -3.19 -20.29
CA ILE A 213 0.77 -2.32 -19.16
C ILE A 213 2.26 -2.45 -18.84
N GLU A 214 2.97 -1.33 -18.85
CA GLU A 214 4.41 -1.32 -18.57
C GLU A 214 4.70 -1.67 -17.10
N SER A 215 4.04 -0.98 -16.18
CA SER A 215 4.22 -1.16 -14.74
C SER A 215 3.01 -0.76 -13.91
N ILE A 216 2.92 -1.26 -12.68
CA ILE A 216 1.92 -0.91 -11.67
C ILE A 216 2.59 -0.69 -10.30
N ASP A 217 1.92 0.00 -9.39
CA ASP A 217 2.47 0.31 -8.06
C ASP A 217 2.37 -0.87 -7.09
N PHE A 218 1.33 -1.69 -7.20
CA PHE A 218 1.22 -2.87 -6.35
C PHE A 218 0.32 -3.95 -6.95
N CYS A 219 0.55 -5.19 -6.51
CA CYS A 219 -0.48 -6.22 -6.59
C CYS A 219 -0.87 -6.70 -5.19
N MET A 220 -2.11 -7.14 -5.06
CA MET A 220 -2.65 -7.71 -3.84
C MET A 220 -3.48 -8.95 -4.13
N THR A 221 -3.55 -9.84 -3.16
CA THR A 221 -4.41 -11.01 -3.23
C THR A 221 -4.83 -11.46 -1.84
N ASN A 222 -6.02 -12.05 -1.76
CA ASN A 222 -6.43 -12.89 -0.65
C ASN A 222 -6.70 -14.29 -1.24
N PRO A 223 -5.68 -15.17 -1.28
CA PRO A 223 -5.72 -16.43 -2.00
C PRO A 223 -6.73 -17.40 -1.37
N PRO A 224 -7.20 -18.41 -2.14
CA PRO A 224 -7.93 -19.54 -1.58
C PRO A 224 -7.08 -20.27 -0.53
N PHE A 225 -7.70 -20.68 0.57
CA PHE A 225 -6.97 -21.14 1.77
C PHE A 225 -6.48 -22.60 1.71
N TYR A 226 -7.24 -23.49 1.10
CA TYR A 226 -7.08 -24.95 1.27
C TYR A 226 -6.59 -25.61 -0.02
N GLU A 227 -5.83 -26.69 0.10
CA GLU A 227 -5.38 -27.51 -1.02
C GLU A 227 -6.50 -28.38 -1.60
N SER A 228 -7.44 -28.79 -0.74
CA SER A 228 -8.56 -29.65 -1.12
C SER A 228 -9.77 -29.43 -0.21
N ALA A 229 -10.95 -29.83 -0.69
CA ALA A 229 -12.16 -29.89 0.14
C ALA A 229 -11.97 -30.82 1.36
N ASP A 230 -11.12 -31.85 1.27
CA ASP A 230 -10.77 -32.73 2.38
C ASP A 230 -9.92 -32.03 3.44
N GLU A 231 -8.97 -31.19 3.03
CA GLU A 231 -8.21 -30.37 3.97
C GLU A 231 -9.09 -29.34 4.66
N MET A 232 -10.01 -28.68 3.93
CA MET A 232 -11.00 -27.78 4.51
C MET A 232 -11.83 -28.48 5.59
N ARG A 233 -12.36 -29.67 5.29
CA ARG A 233 -13.14 -30.48 6.24
C ARG A 233 -12.31 -30.91 7.45
N ARG A 234 -11.06 -31.33 7.25
CA ARG A 234 -10.13 -31.69 8.36
C ARG A 234 -9.76 -30.49 9.23
N SER A 235 -9.58 -29.31 8.64
CA SER A 235 -9.32 -28.06 9.39
C SER A 235 -10.55 -27.63 10.19
N ALA A 236 -11.75 -27.81 9.64
CA ALA A 236 -13.01 -27.59 10.36
C ALA A 236 -13.18 -28.57 11.53
N SER A 237 -12.85 -29.85 11.35
CA SER A 237 -13.00 -30.89 12.39
C SER A 237 -11.97 -30.79 13.53
N LYS A 238 -10.81 -30.17 13.29
CA LYS A 238 -9.79 -29.89 14.33
C LYS A 238 -10.19 -28.74 15.28
N LYS A 239 -11.21 -27.94 14.93
CA LYS A 239 -11.72 -26.88 15.80
C LYS A 239 -12.74 -27.46 16.75
N SER A 240 -12.53 -27.28 18.06
CA SER A 240 -13.44 -27.77 19.11
C SER A 240 -14.82 -27.11 19.11
N ARG A 241 -15.02 -26.04 18.32
CA ARG A 241 -16.28 -25.34 18.12
C ARG A 241 -16.41 -24.91 16.65
N PRO A 242 -17.64 -24.85 16.10
CA PRO A 242 -17.86 -24.31 14.77
C PRO A 242 -17.35 -22.86 14.67
N PRO A 243 -17.05 -22.38 13.45
CA PRO A 243 -16.70 -20.98 13.23
C PRO A 243 -17.77 -20.07 13.82
N SER A 244 -17.39 -18.95 14.44
CA SER A 244 -18.32 -17.99 15.03
C SER A 244 -19.08 -17.15 13.99
N THR A 245 -18.91 -17.45 12.70
CA THR A 245 -19.48 -16.70 11.59
C THR A 245 -19.77 -17.66 10.44
N ALA A 246 -20.92 -17.51 9.81
CA ALA A 246 -21.30 -18.26 8.62
C ALA A 246 -20.24 -18.05 7.53
N CYS A 247 -19.69 -19.15 7.02
CA CYS A 247 -18.82 -19.13 5.85
C CYS A 247 -19.68 -19.41 4.62
N THR A 248 -19.94 -18.38 3.83
CA THR A 248 -20.74 -18.47 2.60
C THR A 248 -19.88 -18.72 1.35
N GLY A 249 -18.57 -18.87 1.52
CA GLY A 249 -17.65 -19.09 0.41
C GLY A 249 -17.92 -20.41 -0.28
N SER A 250 -17.99 -20.40 -1.61
CA SER A 250 -18.07 -21.65 -2.36
C SER A 250 -16.75 -22.42 -2.23
N GLU A 251 -16.77 -23.75 -2.36
CA GLU A 251 -15.56 -24.58 -2.26
C GLU A 251 -14.46 -24.10 -3.23
N VAL A 252 -14.84 -23.59 -4.40
CA VAL A 252 -13.94 -23.05 -5.45
C VAL A 252 -13.27 -21.73 -5.03
N GLU A 253 -13.90 -20.93 -4.16
CA GLU A 253 -13.29 -19.71 -3.61
C GLU A 253 -12.35 -20.00 -2.42
N MET A 254 -12.37 -21.24 -1.92
CA MET A 254 -11.62 -21.63 -0.73
C MET A 254 -10.56 -22.69 -1.02
N VAL A 255 -10.58 -23.33 -2.18
CA VAL A 255 -9.67 -24.43 -2.56
C VAL A 255 -8.84 -24.06 -3.81
N THR A 256 -7.55 -24.34 -3.77
CA THR A 256 -6.64 -24.23 -4.93
C THR A 256 -5.53 -25.29 -4.84
N ALA A 257 -4.96 -25.71 -5.97
CA ALA A 257 -3.87 -26.68 -5.96
C ALA A 257 -2.65 -26.13 -5.18
N GLY A 258 -2.09 -26.92 -4.26
CA GLY A 258 -1.04 -26.49 -3.32
C GLY A 258 -1.52 -25.54 -2.21
N GLY A 259 -2.82 -25.28 -2.14
CA GLY A 259 -3.44 -24.37 -1.18
C GLY A 259 -2.91 -22.95 -1.26
N GLU A 260 -3.04 -22.21 -0.16
CA GLU A 260 -2.55 -20.84 -0.05
C GLU A 260 -1.06 -20.70 -0.38
N VAL A 261 -0.25 -21.69 -0.02
CA VAL A 261 1.20 -21.71 -0.27
C VAL A 261 1.50 -21.81 -1.77
N GLY A 262 0.95 -22.80 -2.45
CA GLY A 262 1.18 -22.99 -3.89
C GLY A 262 0.67 -21.81 -4.72
N PHE A 263 -0.40 -21.16 -4.28
CA PHE A 263 -0.89 -19.94 -4.94
C PHE A 263 0.14 -18.81 -4.88
N VAL A 264 0.71 -18.55 -3.70
CA VAL A 264 1.66 -17.44 -3.53
C VAL A 264 3.05 -17.78 -4.07
N GLU A 265 3.45 -19.05 -4.13
CA GLU A 265 4.65 -19.49 -4.85
C GLU A 265 4.59 -19.15 -6.34
N ARG A 266 3.41 -19.22 -6.98
CA ARG A 266 3.26 -18.78 -8.37
C ARG A 266 3.39 -17.26 -8.51
N ILE A 267 2.82 -16.49 -7.59
CA ILE A 267 3.00 -15.02 -7.57
C ILE A 267 4.49 -14.69 -7.40
N LEU A 268 5.19 -15.41 -6.51
CA LEU A 268 6.63 -15.26 -6.34
C LEU A 268 7.37 -15.59 -7.65
N ALA A 269 7.06 -16.70 -8.31
CA ALA A 269 7.66 -17.09 -9.59
C ALA A 269 7.45 -16.03 -10.69
N GLU A 270 6.23 -15.50 -10.83
CA GLU A 270 5.94 -14.41 -11.77
C GLU A 270 6.68 -13.12 -11.38
N SER A 271 6.79 -12.82 -10.08
CA SER A 271 7.51 -11.65 -9.59
C SER A 271 9.01 -11.70 -9.90
N LEU A 272 9.61 -12.90 -9.93
CA LEU A 272 11.02 -13.07 -10.31
C LEU A 272 11.28 -12.72 -11.78
N VAL A 273 10.25 -12.81 -12.63
CA VAL A 273 10.31 -12.40 -14.03
C VAL A 273 9.99 -10.91 -14.18
N LEU A 274 8.90 -10.45 -13.57
CA LEU A 274 8.38 -9.09 -13.70
C LEU A 274 9.22 -8.05 -12.95
N ARG A 275 9.89 -8.45 -11.86
CA ARG A 275 10.82 -7.64 -11.08
C ARG A 275 10.22 -6.27 -10.72
N GLY A 276 10.86 -5.18 -11.12
CA GLY A 276 10.46 -3.81 -10.83
C GLY A 276 9.23 -3.30 -11.59
N ARG A 277 8.63 -4.10 -12.49
CA ARG A 277 7.37 -3.72 -13.15
C ARG A 277 6.18 -3.67 -12.19
N VAL A 278 6.30 -4.30 -11.02
CA VAL A 278 5.40 -4.06 -9.89
C VAL A 278 6.26 -3.55 -8.74
N GLN A 279 5.95 -2.35 -8.22
CA GLN A 279 6.74 -1.82 -7.10
C GLN A 279 6.59 -2.69 -5.85
N TRP A 280 5.38 -3.11 -5.49
CA TRP A 280 5.15 -4.04 -4.36
C TRP A 280 4.23 -5.20 -4.72
N TYR A 281 4.75 -6.42 -4.57
CA TYR A 281 3.94 -7.64 -4.59
C TYR A 281 3.46 -7.91 -3.17
N THR A 282 2.17 -8.20 -2.99
CA THR A 282 1.61 -8.46 -1.66
C THR A 282 0.61 -9.61 -1.67
N ALA A 283 0.56 -10.37 -0.57
CA ALA A 283 -0.42 -11.41 -0.35
C ALA A 283 -0.87 -11.45 1.12
N MET A 284 -2.19 -11.53 1.34
CA MET A 284 -2.75 -11.82 2.67
C MET A 284 -2.87 -13.33 2.86
N LEU A 285 -2.54 -13.83 4.06
CA LEU A 285 -2.41 -15.24 4.37
C LEU A 285 -3.26 -15.61 5.59
N GLY A 286 -3.96 -16.73 5.49
CA GLY A 286 -4.80 -17.35 6.50
C GLY A 286 -4.01 -18.02 7.61
N PHE A 287 -2.80 -18.50 7.31
CA PHE A 287 -1.99 -19.26 8.25
C PHE A 287 -0.59 -18.65 8.46
N LEU A 288 -0.14 -18.61 9.72
CA LEU A 288 1.21 -18.17 10.06
C LEU A 288 2.29 -19.05 9.41
N SER A 289 2.02 -20.35 9.24
CA SER A 289 2.93 -21.27 8.56
C SER A 289 3.14 -20.88 7.10
N SER A 290 2.09 -20.45 6.39
CA SER A 290 2.20 -19.95 5.02
C SER A 290 3.08 -18.70 4.95
N ALA A 291 2.86 -17.75 5.89
CA ALA A 291 3.66 -16.51 5.94
C ALA A 291 5.13 -16.80 6.24
N THR A 292 5.40 -17.72 7.16
CA THR A 292 6.76 -18.16 7.51
C THR A 292 7.46 -18.79 6.30
N LYS A 293 6.79 -19.72 5.62
CA LYS A 293 7.34 -20.37 4.42
C LYS A 293 7.64 -19.36 3.31
N LEU A 294 6.73 -18.42 3.05
CA LEU A 294 6.96 -17.39 2.05
C LEU A 294 8.17 -16.51 2.38
N LEU A 295 8.36 -16.12 3.65
CA LEU A 295 9.55 -15.37 4.07
C LEU A 295 10.84 -16.16 3.87
N GLU A 296 10.82 -17.47 4.10
CA GLU A 296 11.94 -18.38 3.82
C GLU A 296 12.26 -18.43 2.32
N GLU A 297 11.25 -18.56 1.48
CA GLU A 297 11.40 -18.57 0.01
C GLU A 297 11.93 -17.23 -0.53
N LEU A 298 11.41 -16.10 -0.03
CA LEU A 298 11.90 -14.77 -0.39
C LEU A 298 13.40 -14.64 -0.06
N LYS A 299 13.81 -15.10 1.12
CA LYS A 299 15.21 -15.09 1.55
C LYS A 299 16.07 -16.03 0.70
N ALA A 300 15.57 -17.21 0.36
CA ALA A 300 16.28 -18.17 -0.50
C ALA A 300 16.53 -17.61 -1.91
N HIS A 301 15.60 -16.79 -2.43
CA HIS A 301 15.75 -16.09 -3.71
C HIS A 301 16.52 -14.77 -3.61
N GLY A 302 17.09 -14.43 -2.45
CA GLY A 302 17.88 -13.22 -2.25
C GLY A 302 17.07 -11.92 -2.28
N ILE A 303 15.75 -11.99 -2.02
CA ILE A 303 14.89 -10.82 -1.94
C ILE A 303 15.07 -10.20 -0.54
N ASP A 304 15.66 -9.02 -0.51
CA ASP A 304 16.07 -8.33 0.71
C ASP A 304 15.08 -7.24 1.16
N ASN A 305 14.17 -6.83 0.28
CA ASN A 305 13.15 -5.83 0.54
C ASN A 305 11.78 -6.46 0.70
N CYS A 306 11.40 -6.70 1.95
CA CYS A 306 10.14 -7.32 2.31
C CYS A 306 9.51 -6.64 3.53
N ALA A 307 8.21 -6.88 3.71
CA ALA A 307 7.43 -6.43 4.85
C ALA A 307 6.50 -7.55 5.29
N VAL A 308 6.23 -7.64 6.60
CA VAL A 308 5.29 -8.61 7.16
C VAL A 308 4.49 -7.98 8.29
N THR A 309 3.18 -8.27 8.32
CA THR A 309 2.26 -7.76 9.33
C THR A 309 1.25 -8.81 9.76
N GLU A 310 0.51 -8.53 10.84
CA GLU A 310 -0.62 -9.31 11.29
C GLU A 310 -1.86 -8.43 11.46
N PHE A 311 -2.98 -8.88 10.89
CA PHE A 311 -4.30 -8.31 11.10
C PHE A 311 -5.06 -9.13 12.13
N VAL A 312 -5.30 -8.53 13.29
CA VAL A 312 -6.10 -9.13 14.37
C VAL A 312 -7.47 -8.48 14.36
N GLN A 313 -8.53 -9.28 14.19
CA GLN A 313 -9.91 -8.81 14.30
C GLN A 313 -10.72 -9.69 15.26
N GLY A 314 -11.28 -9.05 16.28
CA GLY A 314 -11.88 -9.73 17.42
C GLY A 314 -10.86 -10.56 18.22
N SER A 315 -11.33 -11.56 18.95
CA SER A 315 -10.49 -12.36 19.86
C SER A 315 -9.80 -13.57 19.21
N LYS A 316 -10.15 -13.92 17.97
CA LYS A 316 -9.75 -15.20 17.34
C LYS A 316 -9.24 -15.10 15.92
N THR A 317 -9.74 -14.17 15.11
CA THR A 317 -9.38 -14.13 13.69
C THR A 317 -8.08 -13.37 13.50
N ARG A 318 -7.05 -14.11 13.10
CA ARG A 318 -5.75 -13.59 12.72
C ARG A 318 -5.53 -13.85 11.23
N ARG A 319 -4.97 -12.86 10.54
CA ARG A 319 -4.46 -12.97 9.17
C ARG A 319 -3.08 -12.35 9.15
N TRP A 320 -2.21 -12.83 8.30
CA TRP A 320 -0.91 -12.23 8.06
C TRP A 320 -0.92 -11.58 6.69
N ALA A 321 -0.05 -10.62 6.44
CA ALA A 321 0.24 -10.20 5.08
C ALA A 321 1.75 -10.09 4.91
N VAL A 322 2.21 -10.50 3.74
CA VAL A 322 3.61 -10.42 3.33
C VAL A 322 3.68 -9.60 2.06
N ALA A 323 4.68 -8.72 1.99
CA ALA A 323 4.98 -7.93 0.82
C ALA A 323 6.46 -8.05 0.47
N TRP A 324 6.77 -7.95 -0.80
CA TRP A 324 8.15 -7.91 -1.28
C TRP A 324 8.29 -6.99 -2.51
N SER A 325 9.50 -6.48 -2.69
CA SER A 325 9.87 -5.59 -3.78
C SER A 325 11.26 -5.93 -4.29
N PHE A 326 11.49 -5.65 -5.57
CA PHE A 326 12.83 -5.65 -6.17
C PHE A 326 13.45 -4.25 -6.26
N GLY A 327 12.68 -3.22 -5.90
CA GLY A 327 13.15 -1.85 -5.83
C GLY A 327 13.85 -1.55 -4.49
N GLY A 328 14.62 -0.47 -4.46
CA GLY A 328 15.40 -0.07 -3.28
C GLY A 328 14.61 0.67 -2.21
N ALA A 329 13.40 1.18 -2.50
CA ALA A 329 12.63 1.99 -1.56
C ALA A 329 12.10 1.15 -0.38
N ARG A 330 12.41 1.57 0.84
CA ARG A 330 12.17 0.82 2.08
C ARG A 330 10.96 1.34 2.85
N PRO A 331 10.05 0.46 3.31
CA PRO A 331 8.94 0.87 4.15
C PRO A 331 9.40 1.30 5.54
N ALA A 332 8.55 2.07 6.22
CA ALA A 332 8.75 2.42 7.62
C ALA A 332 8.79 1.17 8.50
N GLN A 333 9.47 1.26 9.63
CA GLN A 333 9.75 0.11 10.50
C GLN A 333 8.47 -0.57 10.99
N SER A 334 7.46 0.22 11.36
CA SER A 334 6.16 -0.27 11.83
C SER A 334 5.37 -1.02 10.74
N VAL A 335 5.62 -0.70 9.48
CA VAL A 335 4.98 -1.35 8.31
C VAL A 335 5.76 -2.59 7.90
N ALA A 336 7.09 -2.48 7.88
CA ALA A 336 8.01 -3.57 7.54
C ALA A 336 7.91 -4.74 8.54
N ARG A 337 7.78 -4.43 9.83
CA ARG A 337 7.80 -5.42 10.92
C ARG A 337 6.56 -5.30 11.81
N GLY A 338 5.39 -5.34 11.19
CA GLY A 338 4.08 -5.19 11.83
C GLY A 338 3.55 -6.44 12.53
N THR A 339 4.38 -7.43 12.87
CA THR A 339 3.95 -8.65 13.57
C THR A 339 4.92 -9.07 14.66
N GLY A 340 4.36 -9.52 15.79
CA GLY A 340 5.09 -10.18 16.87
C GLY A 340 4.99 -11.71 16.84
N SER A 341 4.24 -12.27 15.88
CA SER A 341 3.92 -13.71 15.85
C SER A 341 4.90 -14.57 15.06
N VAL A 342 5.76 -13.98 14.23
CA VAL A 342 6.76 -14.73 13.46
C VAL A 342 7.77 -15.37 14.42
N PRO A 343 7.99 -16.71 14.38
CA PRO A 343 8.73 -17.43 15.42
C PRO A 343 10.19 -17.02 15.57
N THR A 344 10.84 -16.61 14.47
CA THR A 344 12.29 -16.37 14.44
C THR A 344 12.59 -14.98 13.91
N ARG A 345 13.34 -14.18 14.70
CA ARG A 345 13.77 -12.83 14.30
C ARG A 345 14.60 -12.80 13.01
N ALA A 346 15.24 -13.91 12.65
CA ALA A 346 16.04 -14.07 11.44
C ALA A 346 15.22 -14.18 10.14
N LEU A 347 13.89 -14.35 10.26
CA LEU A 347 12.94 -14.31 9.13
C LEU A 347 12.26 -12.95 9.00
N LEU A 348 12.36 -12.09 10.02
CA LEU A 348 11.81 -10.76 9.93
C LEU A 348 12.66 -9.90 8.98
N PRO A 349 12.04 -8.96 8.25
CA PRO A 349 12.74 -8.02 7.41
C PRO A 349 13.84 -7.24 8.18
N PRO A 350 14.87 -6.72 7.48
CA PRO A 350 15.87 -5.85 8.07
C PRO A 350 15.23 -4.69 8.86
N VAL A 351 15.92 -4.23 9.90
CA VAL A 351 15.49 -3.03 10.64
C VAL A 351 15.67 -1.82 9.71
N THR A 352 14.61 -1.03 9.54
CA THR A 352 14.64 0.19 8.73
C THR A 352 14.71 1.46 9.57
N GLU A 353 14.48 1.42 10.88
CA GLU A 353 14.58 2.58 11.77
C GLU A 353 15.31 2.25 13.06
N VAL A 354 16.22 3.13 13.48
CA VAL A 354 17.05 2.95 14.68
C VAL A 354 17.21 4.27 15.41
N ASP A 355 16.90 4.29 16.72
CA ASP A 355 17.44 5.29 17.64
C ASP A 355 18.90 4.95 17.92
N VAL A 356 19.81 5.79 17.44
CA VAL A 356 21.25 5.54 17.41
C VAL A 356 21.89 5.82 18.78
N LEU A 357 21.52 6.94 19.41
CA LEU A 357 21.92 7.28 20.77
C LEU A 357 21.04 8.36 21.39
N SER A 358 20.96 8.34 22.72
CA SER A 358 20.51 9.47 23.53
C SER A 358 21.70 10.18 24.16
N LEU A 359 21.66 11.50 24.21
CA LEU A 359 22.72 12.33 24.79
C LEU A 359 22.14 13.54 25.52
N ARG A 360 22.85 13.98 26.55
CA ARG A 360 22.53 15.22 27.25
C ARG A 360 23.26 16.40 26.59
N LEU A 361 22.57 17.54 26.51
CA LEU A 361 23.10 18.77 25.96
C LEU A 361 23.45 19.73 27.12
N PRO A 362 24.71 19.79 27.57
CA PRO A 362 25.10 20.71 28.65
C PRO A 362 25.07 22.17 28.14
N GLY A 363 23.99 22.89 28.42
CA GLY A 363 23.89 24.34 28.23
C GLY A 363 23.73 24.83 26.78
N GLY A 364 23.65 23.93 25.80
CA GLY A 364 23.37 24.24 24.40
C GLY A 364 21.94 23.85 24.02
N GLY A 365 21.12 24.80 23.60
CA GLY A 365 19.75 24.49 23.14
C GLY A 365 19.74 23.52 21.95
N VAL A 366 18.70 22.69 21.86
CA VAL A 366 18.54 21.66 20.80
C VAL A 366 18.77 22.22 19.40
N GLY A 367 18.32 23.44 19.11
CA GLY A 367 18.51 24.07 17.79
C GLY A 367 19.97 24.28 17.41
N GLY A 368 20.82 24.69 18.36
CA GLY A 368 22.26 24.89 18.11
C GLY A 368 23.01 23.57 17.93
N PHE A 369 22.59 22.52 18.63
CA PHE A 369 23.08 21.16 18.39
C PHE A 369 22.63 20.64 17.02
N ALA A 370 21.33 20.73 16.71
CA ALA A 370 20.72 20.24 15.48
C ALA A 370 21.30 20.92 14.24
N SER A 371 21.55 22.23 14.29
CA SER A 371 22.19 22.97 13.19
C SER A 371 23.61 22.45 12.89
N ARG A 372 24.46 22.27 13.92
CA ARG A 372 25.81 21.73 13.75
C ARG A 372 25.79 20.26 13.28
N PHE A 373 24.84 19.48 13.80
CA PHE A 373 24.66 18.08 13.41
C PHE A 373 24.25 17.95 11.94
N SER A 374 23.26 18.74 11.50
CA SER A 374 22.86 18.85 10.10
C SER A 374 24.01 19.32 9.21
N GLY A 375 24.77 20.34 9.64
CA GLY A 375 25.95 20.83 8.91
C GLY A 375 27.03 19.77 8.71
N ALA A 376 27.30 18.93 9.72
CA ALA A 376 28.26 17.83 9.60
C ALA A 376 27.82 16.76 8.58
N ILE A 377 26.52 16.51 8.45
CA ILE A 377 25.95 15.58 7.45
C ILE A 377 25.96 16.24 6.06
N GLY A 378 25.55 17.51 5.97
CA GLY A 378 25.53 18.28 4.72
C GLY A 378 26.92 18.53 4.11
N GLY A 379 27.99 18.41 4.91
CA GLY A 379 29.37 18.45 4.42
C GLY A 379 29.83 17.17 3.71
N LEU A 380 29.02 16.11 3.68
CA LEU A 380 29.31 14.89 2.93
C LEU A 380 29.03 15.07 1.44
N GLU A 381 29.65 14.21 0.61
CA GLU A 381 29.41 14.19 -0.84
C GLU A 381 28.09 13.48 -1.19
N LEU A 382 26.97 14.14 -0.87
CA LEU A 382 25.61 13.64 -1.07
C LEU A 382 25.08 14.00 -2.47
N LEU A 383 24.17 13.17 -2.99
CA LEU A 383 23.36 13.47 -4.18
C LEU A 383 22.30 14.52 -3.87
N SER A 384 21.71 14.44 -2.67
CA SER A 384 20.75 15.42 -2.16
C SER A 384 20.79 15.45 -0.63
N TRP A 385 20.50 16.62 -0.06
CA TRP A 385 20.34 16.83 1.38
C TRP A 385 19.32 17.94 1.61
N ASP A 386 18.27 17.63 2.34
CA ASP A 386 17.24 18.59 2.76
C ASP A 386 17.03 18.46 4.26
N TRP A 387 16.96 19.59 4.97
CA TRP A 387 16.84 19.64 6.43
C TRP A 387 15.67 20.53 6.86
N ASP A 388 14.70 19.92 7.54
CA ASP A 388 13.56 20.57 8.14
C ASP A 388 13.97 21.12 9.53
N VAL A 389 14.15 22.44 9.60
CA VAL A 389 14.58 23.14 10.82
C VAL A 389 13.55 23.11 11.95
N GLU A 390 12.26 22.92 11.63
CA GLU A 390 11.18 22.90 12.61
C GLU A 390 11.03 21.52 13.24
N LYS A 391 11.17 20.46 12.42
CA LYS A 391 11.09 19.07 12.89
C LYS A 391 12.40 18.51 13.42
N PHE A 392 13.51 19.18 13.12
CA PHE A 392 14.87 18.65 13.30
C PHE A 392 15.06 17.30 12.62
N GLU A 393 14.61 17.21 11.37
CA GLU A 393 14.73 16.03 10.52
C GLU A 393 15.44 16.38 9.22
N GLY A 394 16.18 15.43 8.64
CA GLY A 394 16.78 15.64 7.33
C GLY A 394 16.79 14.40 6.47
N VAL A 395 16.57 14.58 5.18
CA VAL A 395 16.51 13.53 4.17
C VAL A 395 17.69 13.67 3.24
N GLY A 396 18.46 12.59 3.09
CA GLY A 396 19.66 12.56 2.27
C GLY A 396 19.70 11.37 1.33
N ARG A 397 20.41 11.54 0.21
CA ARG A 397 20.72 10.46 -0.74
C ARG A 397 22.22 10.48 -1.06
N ALA A 398 22.80 9.30 -1.18
CA ALA A 398 24.21 9.11 -1.46
C ALA A 398 24.40 7.98 -2.49
N VAL A 399 25.47 8.07 -3.27
CA VAL A 399 25.90 6.98 -4.17
C VAL A 399 26.45 5.76 -3.40
N GLY A 400 26.71 5.90 -2.10
CA GLY A 400 27.26 4.82 -1.27
C GLY A 400 27.76 5.34 0.09
N ASN A 401 28.77 4.67 0.65
CA ASN A 401 29.32 4.96 1.97
C ASN A 401 30.26 6.19 1.97
N VAL A 402 29.69 7.37 1.69
CA VAL A 402 30.43 8.63 1.48
C VAL A 402 31.11 9.17 2.75
N TRP A 403 30.66 8.75 3.93
CA TRP A 403 31.28 9.10 5.21
C TRP A 403 32.52 8.26 5.54
N ASN A 404 32.72 7.11 4.88
CA ASN A 404 33.92 6.29 5.06
C ASN A 404 35.11 6.80 4.23
N ARG A 405 36.23 7.10 4.89
CA ARG A 405 37.49 7.55 4.27
C ARG A 405 38.02 6.59 3.20
N ALA A 406 37.95 5.29 3.43
CA ALA A 406 38.44 4.28 2.47
C ALA A 406 37.59 4.27 1.19
N TRP A 407 36.29 4.51 1.31
CA TRP A 407 35.40 4.66 0.16
C TRP A 407 35.76 5.90 -0.66
N ARG A 408 35.95 7.07 -0.02
CA ARG A 408 36.34 8.32 -0.70
C ARG A 408 37.67 8.18 -1.46
N ARG A 409 38.66 7.52 -0.86
CA ARG A 409 39.96 7.25 -1.51
C ARG A 409 39.82 6.37 -2.76
N ARG A 410 39.01 5.30 -2.68
CA ARG A 410 38.77 4.40 -3.81
C ARG A 410 38.04 5.08 -4.96
N LYS A 411 37.04 5.92 -4.66
CA LYS A 411 36.33 6.72 -5.67
C LYS A 411 37.28 7.65 -6.42
N LYS A 412 38.09 8.44 -5.71
CA LYS A 412 39.08 9.34 -6.32
C LYS A 412 40.08 8.59 -7.21
N LYS A 413 40.53 7.40 -6.79
CA LYS A 413 41.39 6.54 -7.61
C LYS A 413 40.71 6.11 -8.92
N ARG A 414 39.45 5.67 -8.86
CA ARG A 414 38.65 5.28 -10.04
C ARG A 414 38.39 6.43 -11.00
N GLU A 415 38.14 7.64 -10.48
CA GLU A 415 37.94 8.84 -11.30
C GLU A 415 39.22 9.26 -12.01
N VAL A 416 40.37 9.17 -11.35
CA VAL A 416 41.67 9.42 -11.97
C VAL A 416 41.92 8.37 -13.07
N GLU A 417 41.77 7.09 -12.77
CA GLU A 417 41.94 6.00 -13.74
C GLU A 417 40.99 6.11 -14.96
N SER A 418 39.74 6.54 -14.74
CA SER A 418 38.78 6.74 -15.82
C SER A 418 39.06 7.97 -16.68
N ARG A 419 39.81 8.96 -16.16
CA ARG A 419 40.25 10.14 -16.93
C ARG A 419 41.50 9.85 -17.76
N THR A 420 42.34 8.91 -17.32
CA THR A 420 43.54 8.46 -18.07
C THR A 420 43.23 7.37 -19.08
N ALA A 421 42.28 6.48 -18.80
CA ALA A 421 41.82 5.46 -19.75
C ALA A 421 40.64 6.03 -20.55
N GLY A 422 40.93 6.73 -21.66
CA GLY A 422 39.88 7.16 -22.57
C GLY A 422 39.21 5.96 -23.25
N SER A 423 38.08 5.47 -22.73
CA SER A 423 36.94 4.98 -23.51
C SER A 423 35.78 4.52 -22.62
N GLU A 424 34.59 4.61 -23.21
CA GLU A 424 33.49 3.63 -23.17
C GLU A 424 33.48 2.66 -21.98
N ARG A 425 32.46 2.81 -21.13
CA ARG A 425 31.97 1.71 -20.30
C ARG A 425 30.49 1.50 -20.50
N ASP A 426 30.21 0.36 -21.11
CA ASP A 426 29.01 -0.44 -20.94
C ASP A 426 29.10 -1.14 -19.58
N THR A 427 28.42 -0.59 -18.59
CA THR A 427 28.00 -1.29 -17.37
C THR A 427 26.60 -0.78 -17.08
N GLY A 428 25.60 -1.66 -17.04
CA GLY A 428 24.20 -1.32 -16.79
C GLY A 428 23.87 -0.69 -15.41
N GLU A 429 24.84 -0.06 -14.76
CA GLU A 429 24.62 0.86 -13.65
C GLU A 429 24.40 2.27 -14.21
N THR A 430 23.17 2.77 -14.12
CA THR A 430 22.84 4.13 -14.51
C THR A 430 23.72 5.12 -13.72
N PRO A 431 24.57 5.92 -14.38
CA PRO A 431 25.38 6.91 -13.69
C PRO A 431 24.47 7.87 -12.90
N GLY A 432 24.58 7.87 -11.56
CA GLY A 432 23.80 8.76 -10.69
C GLY A 432 22.62 8.13 -9.95
N ALA A 433 22.39 6.81 -10.04
CA ALA A 433 21.43 6.15 -9.16
C ALA A 433 21.91 6.18 -7.69
N ALA A 434 21.02 6.54 -6.76
CA ALA A 434 21.36 6.55 -5.34
C ALA A 434 21.57 5.10 -4.84
N GLY A 435 22.74 4.84 -4.24
CA GLY A 435 23.03 3.55 -3.61
C GLY A 435 22.52 3.46 -2.17
N PHE A 436 22.20 4.61 -1.55
CA PHE A 436 21.73 4.70 -0.17
C PHE A 436 20.94 5.99 0.07
N GLY A 437 19.72 5.84 0.57
CA GLY A 437 18.87 6.96 0.99
C GLY A 437 18.49 6.83 2.46
N PHE A 438 18.44 7.96 3.16
CA PHE A 438 18.22 7.99 4.60
C PHE A 438 17.41 9.19 5.04
N LEU A 439 16.75 9.04 6.19
CA LEU A 439 16.27 10.15 7.01
C LEU A 439 17.00 10.11 8.35
N VAL A 440 17.29 11.26 8.93
CA VAL A 440 17.80 11.39 10.31
C VAL A 440 16.91 12.31 11.10
N TRP A 441 16.86 12.13 12.42
CA TRP A 441 16.12 13.01 13.34
C TRP A 441 16.93 13.35 14.58
N VAL A 442 16.60 14.50 15.18
CA VAL A 442 16.97 14.88 16.54
C VAL A 442 15.68 15.14 17.32
N LYS A 443 15.28 14.21 18.17
CA LYS A 443 14.05 14.30 18.98
C LYS A 443 14.38 14.72 20.40
N VAL A 444 13.70 15.74 20.91
CA VAL A 444 13.79 16.10 22.33
C VAL A 444 13.06 15.05 23.15
N VAL A 445 13.78 14.33 24.02
CA VAL A 445 13.21 13.32 24.91
C VAL A 445 12.85 13.96 26.25
N ARG A 446 13.72 14.84 26.76
CA ARG A 446 13.55 15.65 27.97
C ARG A 446 14.23 17.00 27.77
N GLN A 447 14.02 17.94 28.70
CA GLN A 447 14.49 19.32 28.59
C GLN A 447 15.96 19.47 28.14
N ASP A 448 16.86 18.61 28.63
CA ASP A 448 18.29 18.63 28.28
C ASP A 448 18.77 17.32 27.61
N GLU A 449 17.87 16.49 27.10
CA GLU A 449 18.19 15.18 26.53
C GLU A 449 17.55 15.02 25.15
N VAL A 450 18.38 14.68 24.15
CA VAL A 450 17.93 14.41 22.78
C VAL A 450 18.23 12.97 22.38
N SER A 451 17.33 12.38 21.61
CA SER A 451 17.53 11.13 20.88
C SER A 451 17.86 11.44 19.44
N ILE A 452 18.93 10.83 18.93
CA ILE A 452 19.31 10.87 17.54
C ILE A 452 18.99 9.53 16.94
N GLY A 453 18.30 9.52 15.81
CA GLY A 453 18.03 8.30 15.09
C GLY A 453 18.05 8.48 13.59
N SER A 454 17.86 7.37 12.91
CA SER A 454 17.91 7.30 11.46
C SER A 454 16.96 6.25 10.90
N ARG A 455 16.50 6.51 9.68
CA ARG A 455 15.66 5.63 8.88
C ARG A 455 16.35 5.32 7.56
N TRP A 456 16.40 4.05 7.19
CA TRP A 456 16.80 3.57 5.89
C TRP A 456 15.62 3.75 4.92
N LEU A 457 15.78 4.62 3.91
CA LEU A 457 14.75 4.94 2.93
C LEU A 457 14.96 4.26 1.58
N GLU A 458 16.21 4.09 1.16
CA GLU A 458 16.54 3.58 -0.18
C GLU A 458 17.83 2.74 -0.14
N GLY A 459 17.86 1.64 -0.87
CA GLY A 459 19.04 0.81 -1.13
C GLY A 459 18.89 -0.65 -0.69
N HIS A 460 19.87 -1.48 -1.07
CA HIS A 460 19.88 -2.93 -0.82
C HIS A 460 20.93 -3.38 0.22
N ASP A 461 21.93 -2.54 0.49
CA ASP A 461 23.03 -2.91 1.38
C ASP A 461 22.79 -2.43 2.83
N GLY A 462 22.28 -3.34 3.67
CA GLY A 462 22.07 -3.08 5.09
C GLY A 462 23.37 -2.73 5.86
N THR A 463 24.53 -3.16 5.38
CA THR A 463 25.82 -2.84 6.02
C THR A 463 26.18 -1.36 5.85
N ILE A 464 25.72 -0.72 4.78
CA ILE A 464 25.84 0.74 4.62
C ILE A 464 24.98 1.44 5.68
N PHE A 465 23.76 0.98 5.92
CA PHE A 465 22.90 1.57 6.95
C PHE A 465 23.51 1.43 8.36
N GLU A 466 24.04 0.26 8.71
CA GLU A 466 24.75 0.04 9.98
C GLU A 466 25.99 0.95 10.10
N SER A 467 26.77 1.07 9.02
CA SER A 467 27.92 1.98 8.98
C SER A 467 27.51 3.44 9.17
N PHE A 468 26.37 3.85 8.60
CA PHE A 468 25.83 5.20 8.74
C PHE A 468 25.46 5.50 10.20
N GLN A 469 24.82 4.57 10.90
CA GLN A 469 24.52 4.71 12.33
C GLN A 469 25.80 4.95 13.15
N GLY A 470 26.88 4.24 12.85
CA GLY A 470 28.19 4.46 13.46
C GLY A 470 28.72 5.88 13.25
N PHE A 471 28.59 6.40 12.03
CA PHE A 471 28.95 7.78 11.71
C PHE A 471 28.10 8.79 12.51
N LEU A 472 26.78 8.64 12.53
CA LEU A 472 25.89 9.54 13.29
C LEU A 472 26.26 9.57 14.77
N LYS A 473 26.56 8.41 15.35
CA LYS A 473 26.99 8.28 16.74
C LYS A 473 28.27 9.06 17.03
N THR A 474 29.31 8.85 16.23
CA THR A 474 30.60 9.53 16.42
C THR A 474 30.46 11.04 16.24
N THR A 475 29.72 11.49 15.22
CA THR A 475 29.47 12.90 14.94
C THR A 475 28.73 13.57 16.10
N ALA A 476 27.64 12.97 16.57
CA ALA A 476 26.87 13.48 17.69
C ALA A 476 27.71 13.63 18.96
N GLN A 477 28.49 12.59 19.31
CA GLN A 477 29.35 12.61 20.48
C GLN A 477 30.42 13.71 20.41
N ALA A 478 31.06 13.89 19.25
CA ALA A 478 32.06 14.94 19.05
C ALA A 478 31.49 16.35 19.26
N LEU A 479 30.29 16.61 18.71
CA LEU A 479 29.59 17.89 18.84
C LEU A 479 29.21 18.22 20.30
N THR A 480 28.82 17.21 21.09
CA THR A 480 28.58 17.39 22.54
C THR A 480 29.85 17.63 23.33
N ALA A 481 30.98 17.03 22.93
CA ALA A 481 32.25 17.16 23.64
C ALA A 481 32.96 18.50 23.38
N GLY A 482 32.36 19.41 22.59
CA GLY A 482 32.99 20.67 22.17
C GLY A 482 34.20 20.47 21.25
N ARG A 483 34.35 19.27 20.67
CA ARG A 483 35.38 18.98 19.68
C ARG A 483 34.78 19.22 18.31
N ASP A 484 34.83 20.47 17.86
CA ASP A 484 34.63 20.75 16.44
C ASP A 484 35.73 20.02 15.67
N GLY A 485 35.33 19.01 14.90
CA GLY A 485 36.25 18.04 14.32
C GLY A 485 37.09 18.63 13.18
N GLU A 486 38.34 18.96 13.45
CA GLU A 486 39.44 18.69 12.53
C GLU A 486 39.56 17.18 12.34
N THR A 487 38.79 16.61 11.41
CA THR A 487 39.12 15.29 10.85
C THR A 487 38.95 15.32 9.34
N SER A 488 39.97 15.87 8.70
CA SER A 488 40.23 15.85 7.25
C SER A 488 40.24 14.44 6.63
#